data_AF-G8BQT8-F1
#
_entry.id   AF-G8BQT8-F1
#
_cell.length_a   1.000
_cell.length_b   1.000
_cell.length_c   1.000
_cell.angle_alpha   90.00
_cell.angle_beta   90.00
_cell.angle_gamma   90.00
#
_symmetry.space_group_name_H-M   'P 1'
#
loop_
_entity.id
_entity.type
_entity.pdbx_description
1 polymer ?
#
loop_
_entity_poly.entity_id
_entity_poly.type
_entity_poly.pdbx_seq_one_letter_code
_entity_poly.pdbx_strand_id
1 'polypeptide(L)'
;MGGSGDEGDYARALEAQRRAFEAQFGSLESMGFDDKTKNIEEEGSGSESDLGNSESDNDLSDESVDSELELESESEAGVEVESVKKEVVRKGPKVIKFQESFRDGQFITPSKKEQKLVRSGKTLTQVKKTELKHAMEELDKNEDSDENEELEKENLENDLQLQQFLRESHLLSSLNSGSSTTEAGSGARQTLQNMDSTHSKDITFQDDMLTGKARARTLEMRLNRLSKINGNAHKIGKLEKVPMQIRKGMVKSHVTKINRFEQEAKDGGIVLAKVKKGQFRKIDATYKKDIERRIGTSIKTKDRQRNSMRKRGLKIQSVGRSTRNGLVISKQEIARINGTDKPKQKHKKGRR
;
A
#
# COMPACT_ATOMS: atom_id res chain seq x y z
N MET A 1 32.66 -38.80 -32.96
CA MET A 1 33.20 -37.74 -33.83
C MET A 1 32.01 -37.14 -34.57
N GLY A 2 31.49 -36.02 -34.07
CA GLY A 2 30.27 -35.37 -34.55
C GLY A 2 29.81 -34.36 -33.49
N GLY A 3 30.39 -33.17 -33.52
CA GLY A 3 30.18 -32.15 -32.48
C GLY A 3 30.90 -30.84 -32.79
N SER A 4 30.90 -30.42 -34.05
CA SER A 4 31.50 -29.14 -34.49
C SER A 4 30.61 -28.37 -35.47
N GLY A 5 29.35 -28.79 -35.64
CA GLY A 5 28.37 -28.12 -36.51
C GLY A 5 27.50 -27.11 -35.74
N ASP A 6 27.04 -27.48 -34.55
CA ASP A 6 26.05 -26.70 -33.80
C ASP A 6 26.59 -25.38 -33.25
N GLU A 7 27.89 -25.30 -32.90
CA GLU A 7 28.52 -24.05 -32.43
C GLU A 7 28.66 -23.00 -33.54
N GLY A 8 28.89 -23.43 -34.79
CA GLY A 8 28.98 -22.52 -35.93
C GLY A 8 27.63 -21.93 -36.33
N ASP A 9 26.57 -22.74 -36.25
CA ASP A 9 25.21 -22.30 -36.55
C ASP A 9 24.68 -21.35 -35.45
N TYR A 10 25.04 -21.59 -34.19
CA TYR A 10 24.72 -20.68 -33.09
C TYR A 10 25.44 -19.32 -33.22
N ALA A 11 26.73 -19.32 -33.55
CA ALA A 11 27.49 -18.09 -33.77
C ALA A 11 26.92 -17.27 -34.94
N ARG A 12 26.53 -17.93 -36.04
CA ARG A 12 25.89 -17.28 -37.19
C ARG A 12 24.53 -16.66 -36.83
N ALA A 13 23.74 -17.32 -35.98
CA ALA A 13 22.45 -16.80 -35.52
C ALA A 13 22.61 -15.52 -34.67
N LEU A 14 23.62 -15.48 -33.80
CA LEU A 14 23.93 -14.29 -32.99
C LEU A 14 24.44 -13.13 -33.85
N GLU A 15 25.26 -13.39 -34.87
CA GLU A 15 25.71 -12.34 -35.80
C GLU A 15 24.53 -11.75 -36.60
N ALA A 16 23.57 -12.60 -37.01
CA ALA A 16 22.37 -12.14 -37.70
C ALA A 16 21.50 -11.24 -36.81
N GLN A 17 21.33 -11.59 -35.53
CA GLN A 17 20.61 -10.76 -34.56
C GLN A 17 21.33 -9.42 -34.33
N ARG A 18 22.66 -9.44 -34.20
CA ARG A 18 23.47 -8.23 -34.08
C ARG A 18 23.28 -7.29 -35.27
N ARG A 19 23.33 -7.81 -36.50
CA ARG A 19 23.14 -6.98 -37.72
C ARG A 19 21.74 -6.39 -37.80
N ALA A 20 20.71 -7.14 -37.41
CA ALA A 20 19.34 -6.62 -37.38
C ALA A 20 19.20 -5.49 -36.35
N PHE A 21 19.82 -5.64 -35.17
CA PHE A 21 19.84 -4.63 -34.12
C PHE A 21 20.60 -3.36 -34.55
N GLU A 22 21.81 -3.50 -35.12
CA GLU A 22 22.59 -2.36 -35.61
C GLU A 22 21.89 -1.62 -36.77
N ALA A 23 21.09 -2.31 -37.59
CA ALA A 23 20.33 -1.66 -38.66
C ALA A 23 19.18 -0.80 -38.13
N GLN A 24 18.53 -1.21 -37.03
CA GLN A 24 17.39 -0.49 -36.46
C GLN A 24 17.82 0.63 -35.50
N PHE A 25 18.90 0.41 -34.74
CA PHE A 25 19.30 1.32 -33.67
C PHE A 25 20.64 2.03 -33.94
N GLY A 26 21.43 1.59 -34.92
CA GLY A 26 22.80 2.06 -35.14
C GLY A 26 23.84 1.21 -34.40
N SER A 27 25.12 1.36 -34.73
CA SER A 27 26.18 0.55 -34.08
C SER A 27 26.40 0.99 -32.63
N LEU A 28 26.66 0.03 -31.74
CA LEU A 28 26.95 0.30 -30.33
C LEU A 28 28.11 1.30 -30.15
N GLU A 29 29.12 1.20 -31.01
CA GLU A 29 30.27 2.11 -31.08
C GLU A 29 29.87 3.55 -31.47
N SER A 30 28.85 3.71 -32.33
CA SER A 30 28.31 5.04 -32.66
C SER A 30 27.57 5.69 -31.49
N MET A 31 27.12 4.89 -30.51
CA MET A 31 26.53 5.36 -29.26
C MET A 31 27.55 5.51 -28.11
N GLY A 32 28.84 5.27 -28.37
CA GLY A 32 29.92 5.47 -27.40
C GLY A 32 30.16 4.31 -26.43
N PHE A 33 29.68 3.10 -26.76
CA PHE A 33 29.92 1.88 -25.97
C PHE A 33 30.90 0.94 -26.67
N ASP A 34 31.85 0.38 -25.91
CA ASP A 34 32.82 -0.60 -26.41
C ASP A 34 32.17 -1.98 -26.53
N ASP A 35 32.17 -2.54 -27.74
CA ASP A 35 31.53 -3.82 -28.02
C ASP A 35 32.46 -5.01 -27.76
N LYS A 36 32.18 -5.75 -26.69
CA LYS A 36 32.96 -6.91 -26.25
C LYS A 36 32.76 -8.16 -27.12
N THR A 37 31.75 -8.18 -27.99
CA THR A 37 31.43 -9.38 -28.79
C THR A 37 32.32 -9.54 -30.03
N LYS A 38 33.07 -8.50 -30.43
CA LYS A 38 34.07 -8.59 -31.50
C LYS A 38 35.36 -9.32 -31.10
N ASN A 39 35.68 -9.40 -29.81
CA ASN A 39 36.96 -9.93 -29.33
C ASN A 39 36.94 -11.44 -28.99
N ILE A 40 35.81 -12.11 -29.19
CA ILE A 40 35.66 -13.52 -28.80
C ILE A 40 36.36 -14.48 -29.78
N GLU A 41 36.80 -14.01 -30.96
CA GLU A 41 37.50 -14.85 -31.95
C GLU A 41 39.04 -14.96 -31.75
N GLU A 42 39.67 -14.23 -30.80
CA GLU A 42 41.16 -14.20 -30.70
C GLU A 42 41.83 -14.71 -29.40
N GLU A 43 41.14 -15.00 -28.30
CA GLU A 43 41.81 -15.42 -27.05
C GLU A 43 41.19 -16.69 -26.45
N GLY A 44 41.76 -17.85 -26.81
CA GLY A 44 41.57 -19.11 -26.10
C GLY A 44 42.72 -19.37 -25.13
N SER A 45 42.37 -19.78 -23.89
CA SER A 45 43.22 -20.37 -22.82
C SER A 45 43.71 -19.44 -21.69
N GLY A 46 43.10 -19.57 -20.49
CA GLY A 46 43.85 -19.38 -19.23
C GLY A 46 43.09 -18.97 -17.96
N SER A 47 42.81 -19.95 -17.10
CA SER A 47 42.95 -19.95 -15.62
C SER A 47 42.23 -18.92 -14.72
N GLU A 48 41.29 -19.45 -13.92
CA GLU A 48 41.12 -19.30 -12.46
C GLU A 48 41.48 -17.95 -11.78
N SER A 49 40.48 -17.25 -11.25
CA SER A 49 40.58 -16.70 -9.88
C SER A 49 39.20 -16.43 -9.24
N ASP A 50 39.05 -17.09 -8.10
CA ASP A 50 38.12 -16.87 -7.00
C ASP A 50 38.14 -15.41 -6.49
N LEU A 51 36.97 -14.85 -6.18
CA LEU A 51 36.64 -14.12 -4.95
C LEU A 51 35.24 -13.47 -5.08
N GLY A 52 34.33 -13.88 -4.19
CA GLY A 52 32.94 -13.42 -4.17
C GLY A 52 32.72 -12.01 -3.60
N ASN A 53 31.48 -11.55 -3.72
CA ASN A 53 30.64 -11.06 -2.63
C ASN A 53 29.37 -10.37 -3.20
N SER A 54 28.22 -10.74 -2.63
CA SER A 54 27.07 -9.87 -2.31
C SER A 54 26.19 -9.26 -3.43
N GLU A 55 24.99 -9.82 -3.48
CA GLU A 55 23.68 -9.15 -3.42
C GLU A 55 22.99 -8.60 -4.69
N SER A 56 21.67 -8.84 -4.63
CA SER A 56 20.56 -8.01 -5.11
C SER A 56 20.02 -8.31 -6.51
N ASP A 57 18.93 -9.08 -6.50
CA ASP A 57 17.65 -8.85 -7.19
C ASP A 57 17.63 -7.75 -8.27
N ASN A 58 17.28 -8.12 -9.50
CA ASN A 58 15.92 -7.91 -10.00
C ASN A 58 15.75 -8.49 -11.41
N ASP A 59 14.93 -9.53 -11.46
CA ASP A 59 14.41 -10.20 -12.65
C ASP A 59 13.26 -9.35 -13.21
N LEU A 60 13.50 -8.68 -14.35
CA LEU A 60 12.50 -7.95 -15.12
C LEU A 60 12.31 -8.64 -16.48
N SER A 61 11.49 -9.68 -16.49
CA SER A 61 10.76 -10.14 -17.68
C SER A 61 9.42 -9.39 -17.71
N ASP A 62 9.18 -8.41 -18.58
CA ASP A 62 8.94 -8.51 -20.03
C ASP A 62 7.95 -9.62 -20.40
N GLU A 63 6.69 -9.24 -20.59
CA GLU A 63 5.69 -9.97 -21.40
C GLU A 63 4.49 -9.04 -21.69
N SER A 64 4.36 -8.75 -22.99
CA SER A 64 3.12 -8.72 -23.77
C SER A 64 1.94 -7.85 -23.31
N VAL A 65 1.93 -6.59 -23.76
CA VAL A 65 0.67 -5.85 -24.00
C VAL A 65 0.29 -5.93 -25.48
N ASP A 66 -0.62 -6.86 -25.72
CA ASP A 66 -1.52 -6.96 -26.86
C ASP A 66 -2.25 -5.62 -27.09
N SER A 67 -2.20 -5.11 -28.32
CA SER A 67 -2.90 -3.90 -28.74
C SER A 67 -3.51 -4.14 -30.10
N GLU A 68 -4.75 -4.65 -30.09
CA GLU A 68 -5.69 -4.57 -31.19
C GLU A 68 -5.92 -3.09 -31.54
N LEU A 69 -5.54 -2.69 -32.76
CA LEU A 69 -6.00 -1.44 -33.36
C LEU A 69 -6.36 -1.66 -34.83
N GLU A 70 -7.55 -1.14 -35.14
CA GLU A 70 -8.37 -1.37 -36.31
C GLU A 70 -7.79 -0.86 -37.63
N LEU A 71 -8.19 -1.59 -38.68
CA LEU A 71 -8.11 -1.27 -40.11
C LEU A 71 -8.89 0.00 -40.47
N GLU A 72 -8.29 0.87 -41.28
CA GLU A 72 -8.91 1.64 -42.38
C GLU A 72 -7.77 2.38 -43.14
N SER A 73 -7.35 1.99 -44.34
CA SER A 73 -7.92 2.11 -45.69
C SER A 73 -7.35 3.30 -46.51
N GLU A 74 -6.89 2.95 -47.72
CA GLU A 74 -6.67 3.75 -48.94
C GLU A 74 -5.49 4.73 -49.05
N SER A 75 -4.49 4.39 -49.87
CA SER A 75 -4.42 4.90 -51.28
C SER A 75 -3.09 4.54 -51.94
N GLU A 76 -3.18 4.14 -53.21
CA GLU A 76 -2.08 3.72 -54.09
C GLU A 76 -1.22 4.90 -54.56
N ALA A 77 0.09 4.68 -54.72
CA ALA A 77 0.85 5.15 -55.89
C ALA A 77 2.31 4.63 -55.88
N GLY A 78 2.62 3.77 -56.86
CA GLY A 78 3.84 3.81 -57.67
C GLY A 78 5.21 3.66 -56.98
N VAL A 79 5.74 2.44 -56.94
CA VAL A 79 7.17 2.16 -56.78
C VAL A 79 7.81 2.12 -58.18
N GLU A 80 8.55 3.16 -58.54
CA GLU A 80 9.53 3.12 -59.63
C GLU A 80 10.95 2.99 -59.05
N VAL A 81 11.64 1.96 -59.51
CA VAL A 81 13.03 1.64 -59.19
C VAL A 81 13.91 2.27 -60.25
N GLU A 82 14.76 3.24 -59.91
CA GLU A 82 15.91 3.58 -60.77
C GLU A 82 17.19 3.86 -59.99
N SER A 83 18.10 2.89 -60.15
CA SER A 83 19.54 2.99 -60.42
C SER A 83 20.37 4.19 -59.94
N VAL A 84 21.38 3.82 -59.15
CA VAL A 84 22.65 4.51 -58.88
C VAL A 84 23.26 5.15 -60.14
N LYS A 85 23.51 6.47 -60.09
CA LYS A 85 24.61 7.12 -60.81
C LYS A 85 25.28 8.18 -59.92
N LYS A 86 26.55 7.94 -59.58
CA LYS A 86 27.46 8.93 -58.99
C LYS A 86 27.74 10.01 -60.04
N GLU A 87 27.20 11.21 -59.86
CA GLU A 87 27.64 12.39 -60.59
C GLU A 87 28.60 13.23 -59.75
N VAL A 88 29.76 13.50 -60.34
CA VAL A 88 30.84 14.31 -59.81
C VAL A 88 30.38 15.78 -59.82
N VAL A 89 29.99 16.31 -58.65
CA VAL A 89 29.53 17.70 -58.53
C VAL A 89 30.74 18.65 -58.52
N ARG A 90 30.80 19.51 -59.53
CA ARG A 90 31.76 20.62 -59.66
C ARG A 90 31.59 21.61 -58.50
N LYS A 91 32.69 22.10 -57.92
CA LYS A 91 32.69 23.06 -56.81
C LYS A 91 32.29 24.46 -57.29
N GLY A 92 31.02 24.81 -57.11
CA GLY A 92 30.53 26.21 -57.07
C GLY A 92 30.21 26.63 -55.63
N PRO A 93 30.08 27.93 -55.32
CA PRO A 93 29.67 28.38 -53.99
C PRO A 93 28.28 27.86 -53.66
N LYS A 94 28.13 27.21 -52.49
CA LYS A 94 26.83 26.78 -51.96
C LYS A 94 26.07 28.00 -51.45
N VAL A 95 24.98 28.36 -52.11
CA VAL A 95 24.02 29.35 -51.61
C VAL A 95 23.02 28.62 -50.71
N ILE A 96 23.12 28.84 -49.40
CA ILE A 96 22.10 28.40 -48.45
C ILE A 96 20.97 29.42 -48.52
N LYS A 97 19.89 29.09 -49.24
CA LYS A 97 18.61 29.76 -49.07
C LYS A 97 17.91 29.04 -47.93
N PHE A 98 17.65 29.73 -46.83
CA PHE A 98 16.67 29.25 -45.87
C PHE A 98 15.35 29.17 -46.63
N GLN A 99 14.87 27.96 -46.89
CA GLN A 99 13.47 27.80 -47.19
C GLN A 99 12.78 28.24 -45.90
N GLU A 100 12.06 29.37 -45.96
CA GLU A 100 11.08 29.68 -44.95
C GLU A 100 10.06 28.53 -45.02
N SER A 101 10.30 27.49 -44.23
CA SER A 101 9.30 26.44 -43.98
C SER A 101 8.07 27.00 -43.26
N PHE A 102 8.06 28.31 -42.98
CA PHE A 102 6.88 29.14 -42.81
C PHE A 102 6.26 29.41 -44.20
N ARG A 103 5.79 28.36 -44.87
CA ARG A 103 4.79 28.57 -45.92
C ARG A 103 3.59 29.21 -45.23
N ASP A 104 3.30 30.42 -45.65
CA ASP A 104 2.36 31.38 -45.06
C ASP A 104 2.91 32.02 -43.78
N GLY A 105 2.91 33.36 -43.72
CA GLY A 105 3.34 34.18 -42.58
C GLY A 105 2.47 34.01 -41.33
N GLN A 106 2.28 32.78 -40.89
CA GLN A 106 1.60 32.39 -39.66
C GLN A 106 2.54 32.64 -38.51
N PHE A 107 2.31 33.79 -37.88
CA PHE A 107 2.75 34.10 -36.53
C PHE A 107 2.46 32.90 -35.61
N ILE A 108 3.49 32.22 -35.10
CA ILE A 108 3.35 31.23 -34.05
C ILE A 108 2.83 31.99 -32.82
N THR A 109 1.54 31.83 -32.52
CA THR A 109 0.97 32.47 -31.35
C THR A 109 1.64 31.90 -30.11
N PRO A 110 2.21 32.75 -29.24
CA PRO A 110 2.92 32.27 -28.06
C PRO A 110 1.99 31.40 -27.21
N SER A 111 2.54 30.32 -26.67
CA SER A 111 1.81 29.41 -25.77
C SER A 111 1.27 30.18 -24.56
N LYS A 112 0.21 29.69 -23.90
CA LYS A 112 -0.36 30.34 -22.69
C LYS A 112 0.70 30.59 -21.61
N LYS A 113 1.73 29.73 -21.54
CA LYS A 113 2.88 29.90 -20.65
C LYS A 113 3.77 31.07 -21.08
N GLU A 114 4.11 31.15 -22.36
CA GLU A 114 4.91 32.24 -22.94
C GLU A 114 4.20 33.59 -22.89
N GLN A 115 2.90 33.64 -23.16
CA GLN A 115 2.09 34.86 -23.03
C GLN A 115 2.09 35.41 -21.61
N LYS A 116 1.97 34.54 -20.61
CA LYS A 116 2.07 34.94 -19.19
C LYS A 116 3.47 35.44 -18.87
N LEU A 117 4.50 34.81 -19.42
CA LEU A 117 5.89 35.17 -19.20
C LEU A 117 6.22 36.55 -19.78
N VAL A 118 5.83 36.81 -21.03
CA VAL A 118 5.97 38.12 -21.69
C VAL A 118 5.19 39.20 -20.96
N ARG A 119 3.97 38.91 -20.48
CA ARG A 119 3.17 39.84 -19.68
C ARG A 119 3.68 40.05 -18.26
N SER A 120 4.47 39.12 -17.72
CA SER A 120 4.92 39.18 -16.32
C SER A 120 6.00 40.24 -16.06
N GLY A 121 6.57 40.83 -17.11
CA GLY A 121 7.61 41.88 -16.99
C GLY A 121 8.91 41.39 -16.35
N LYS A 122 9.05 40.09 -16.10
CA LYS A 122 10.23 39.47 -15.49
C LYS A 122 11.31 39.28 -16.55
N THR A 123 12.56 39.55 -16.20
CA THR A 123 13.68 39.35 -17.11
C THR A 123 13.99 37.86 -17.28
N LEU A 124 14.58 37.48 -18.43
CA LEU A 124 14.92 36.08 -18.75
C LEU A 124 15.79 35.41 -17.67
N THR A 125 16.61 36.19 -16.98
CA THR A 125 17.44 35.71 -15.86
C THR A 125 16.63 35.35 -14.61
N GLN A 126 15.50 36.03 -14.37
CA GLN A 126 14.60 35.71 -13.26
C GLN A 126 13.75 34.46 -13.56
N VAL A 127 13.32 34.30 -14.81
CA VAL A 127 12.59 33.10 -15.28
C VAL A 127 13.44 31.85 -15.10
N LYS A 128 14.68 31.87 -15.59
CA LYS A 128 15.60 30.72 -15.44
C LYS A 128 15.87 30.39 -13.97
N LYS A 129 15.96 31.41 -13.10
CA LYS A 129 16.10 31.20 -11.64
C LYS A 129 14.85 30.59 -11.03
N THR A 130 13.65 30.94 -11.49
CA THR A 130 12.41 30.32 -10.99
C THR A 130 12.23 28.90 -11.50
N GLU A 131 12.61 28.61 -12.75
CA GLU A 131 12.57 27.26 -13.31
C GLU A 131 13.59 26.35 -12.63
N LEU A 132 14.81 26.84 -12.38
CA LEU A 132 15.82 26.11 -11.60
C LEU A 132 15.37 25.85 -10.16
N LYS A 133 14.70 26.82 -9.52
CA LYS A 133 14.12 26.61 -8.19
C LYS A 133 13.01 25.57 -8.20
N HIS A 134 12.14 25.60 -9.19
CA HIS A 134 11.05 24.62 -9.31
C HIS A 134 11.58 23.22 -9.62
N ALA A 135 12.64 23.11 -10.42
CA ALA A 135 13.33 21.85 -10.69
C ALA A 135 14.06 21.31 -9.45
N MET A 136 14.68 22.18 -8.64
CA MET A 136 15.27 21.77 -7.35
C MET A 136 14.21 21.34 -6.34
N GLU A 137 13.07 22.04 -6.28
CA GLU A 137 11.94 21.72 -5.38
C GLU A 137 11.20 20.43 -5.79
N GLU A 138 11.27 20.03 -7.07
CA GLU A 138 10.79 18.72 -7.52
C GLU A 138 11.78 17.57 -7.24
N LEU A 139 13.08 17.88 -7.13
CA LEU A 139 14.09 16.90 -6.71
C LEU A 139 14.07 16.68 -5.20
N ASP A 140 13.88 17.74 -4.40
CA ASP A 140 13.79 17.64 -2.94
C ASP A 140 12.58 16.79 -2.50
N LYS A 141 11.46 16.80 -3.24
CA LYS A 141 10.28 15.95 -2.95
C LYS A 141 10.49 14.45 -3.16
N ASN A 142 11.53 14.06 -3.89
CA ASN A 142 11.86 12.65 -4.10
C ASN A 142 12.85 12.11 -3.06
N GLU A 143 13.47 12.97 -2.23
CA GLU A 143 14.41 12.58 -1.18
C GLU A 143 13.74 12.36 0.19
N ASP A 144 12.45 12.69 0.33
CA ASP A 144 11.65 12.39 1.53
C ASP A 144 11.18 10.92 1.52
N SER A 145 12.12 9.99 1.74
CA SER A 145 11.83 8.55 1.90
C SER A 145 10.83 8.25 3.02
N ASP A 146 10.80 9.09 4.07
CA ASP A 146 9.85 8.94 5.18
C ASP A 146 8.43 9.39 4.80
N GLU A 147 8.27 10.36 3.90
CA GLU A 147 6.96 10.76 3.37
C GLU A 147 6.38 9.67 2.47
N ASN A 148 7.23 8.97 1.70
CA ASN A 148 6.80 7.86 0.87
C ASN A 148 6.30 6.66 1.69
N GLU A 149 6.91 6.32 2.83
CA GLU A 149 6.42 5.25 3.71
C GLU A 149 5.08 5.60 4.37
N GLU A 150 4.91 6.85 4.81
CA GLU A 150 3.64 7.30 5.39
C GLU A 150 2.54 7.36 4.32
N LEU A 151 2.84 7.82 3.11
CA LEU A 151 1.94 7.80 1.96
C LEU A 151 1.59 6.38 1.52
N GLU A 152 2.55 5.45 1.49
CA GLU A 152 2.31 4.04 1.17
C GLU A 152 1.41 3.40 2.23
N LYS A 153 1.68 3.67 3.52
CA LYS A 153 0.86 3.18 4.61
C LYS A 153 -0.56 3.76 4.55
N GLU A 154 -0.71 5.04 4.25
CA GLU A 154 -2.01 5.66 4.01
C GLU A 154 -2.73 5.02 2.83
N ASN A 155 -2.02 4.74 1.73
CA ASN A 155 -2.56 4.03 0.57
C ASN A 155 -3.04 2.62 0.95
N LEU A 156 -2.28 1.88 1.76
CA LEU A 156 -2.66 0.55 2.28
C LEU A 156 -3.81 0.61 3.29
N GLU A 157 -3.91 1.68 4.08
CA GLU A 157 -5.04 1.92 4.99
C GLU A 157 -6.33 2.29 4.21
N ASN A 158 -6.17 3.01 3.10
CA ASN A 158 -7.25 3.44 2.21
C ASN A 158 -7.66 2.38 1.18
N ASP A 159 -6.83 1.35 0.95
CA ASP A 159 -7.19 0.22 0.10
C ASP A 159 -8.35 -0.56 0.73
N LEU A 160 -9.54 -0.26 0.23
CA LEU A 160 -10.78 -0.85 0.70
C LEU A 160 -10.82 -2.37 0.49
N GLN A 161 -10.26 -2.87 -0.62
CA GLN A 161 -10.32 -4.29 -0.97
C GLN A 161 -9.39 -5.09 -0.06
N LEU A 162 -8.15 -4.64 0.09
CA LEU A 162 -7.19 -5.24 1.02
C LEU A 162 -7.72 -5.24 2.46
N GLN A 163 -8.23 -4.09 2.90
CA GLN A 163 -8.79 -3.96 4.24
C GLN A 163 -10.02 -4.83 4.47
N GLN A 164 -10.86 -5.06 3.46
CA GLN A 164 -11.99 -6.00 3.53
C GLN A 164 -11.47 -7.43 3.63
N PHE A 165 -10.56 -7.82 2.73
CA PHE A 165 -9.97 -9.17 2.70
C PHE A 165 -9.31 -9.53 4.04
N LEU A 166 -8.47 -8.67 4.59
CA LEU A 166 -7.77 -8.93 5.87
C LEU A 166 -8.75 -9.21 7.02
N ARG A 167 -9.88 -8.50 7.06
CA ARG A 167 -10.92 -8.63 8.11
C ARG A 167 -11.81 -9.84 7.88
N GLU A 168 -12.07 -10.17 6.63
CA GLU A 168 -12.96 -11.25 6.17
C GLU A 168 -12.26 -12.60 6.06
N SER A 169 -10.92 -12.61 6.00
CA SER A 169 -10.05 -13.79 5.88
C SER A 169 -10.46 -14.95 6.77
N HIS A 170 -10.70 -14.71 8.05
CA HIS A 170 -11.08 -15.75 9.02
C HIS A 170 -12.47 -16.35 8.73
N LEU A 171 -13.41 -15.54 8.24
CA LEU A 171 -14.74 -16.00 7.86
C LEU A 171 -14.68 -16.80 6.57
N LEU A 172 -13.93 -16.30 5.57
CA LEU A 172 -13.73 -16.96 4.28
C LEU A 172 -13.04 -18.30 4.47
N SER A 173 -11.92 -18.33 5.20
CA SER A 173 -11.21 -19.56 5.59
C SER A 173 -12.15 -20.54 6.31
N SER A 174 -12.83 -20.09 7.38
CA SER A 174 -13.70 -20.97 8.17
C SER A 174 -14.88 -21.57 7.39
N LEU A 175 -15.37 -20.90 6.35
CA LEU A 175 -16.51 -21.35 5.55
C LEU A 175 -16.08 -22.13 4.31
N ASN A 176 -14.93 -21.81 3.72
CA ASN A 176 -14.39 -22.51 2.57
C ASN A 176 -13.74 -23.85 2.96
N SER A 177 -13.08 -23.92 4.12
CA SER A 177 -12.59 -25.18 4.73
C SER A 177 -13.70 -26.12 5.21
N GLY A 178 -14.98 -25.74 5.06
CA GLY A 178 -16.10 -26.65 5.27
C GLY A 178 -16.33 -27.62 4.10
N SER A 179 -15.73 -27.36 2.94
CA SER A 179 -15.90 -28.13 1.69
C SER A 179 -14.74 -29.11 1.43
N SER A 180 -13.53 -28.86 1.96
CA SER A 180 -12.39 -29.77 1.87
C SER A 180 -12.13 -30.46 3.21
N THR A 181 -12.26 -31.78 3.23
CA THR A 181 -12.09 -32.66 4.41
C THR A 181 -10.62 -32.91 4.80
N THR A 182 -9.70 -32.01 4.45
CA THR A 182 -8.27 -32.24 4.68
C THR A 182 -7.61 -30.98 5.20
N GLU A 183 -7.36 -31.01 6.51
CA GLU A 183 -6.46 -30.16 7.29
C GLU A 183 -6.84 -28.67 7.43
N ALA A 184 -6.68 -28.17 8.66
CA ALA A 184 -6.98 -26.80 9.04
C ALA A 184 -6.08 -25.84 8.25
N GLY A 185 -6.59 -25.32 7.13
CA GLY A 185 -5.92 -24.31 6.32
C GLY A 185 -5.68 -23.04 7.12
N SER A 186 -4.46 -22.91 7.67
CA SER A 186 -3.96 -21.68 8.28
C SER A 186 -4.08 -20.51 7.30
N GLY A 187 -4.52 -19.35 7.78
CA GLY A 187 -4.63 -18.14 6.95
C GLY A 187 -3.32 -17.75 6.26
N ALA A 188 -2.16 -18.16 6.79
CA ALA A 188 -0.85 -17.99 6.17
C ALA A 188 -0.62 -18.93 4.96
N ARG A 189 -1.16 -20.15 4.99
CA ARG A 189 -1.13 -21.05 3.82
C ARG A 189 -2.05 -20.54 2.73
N GLN A 190 -3.17 -19.91 3.11
CA GLN A 190 -4.08 -19.26 2.17
C GLN A 190 -3.43 -18.08 1.45
N THR A 191 -2.64 -17.23 2.14
CA THR A 191 -1.91 -16.14 1.47
C THR A 191 -0.82 -16.65 0.53
N LEU A 192 -0.11 -17.73 0.90
CA LEU A 192 0.91 -18.34 0.02
C LEU A 192 0.30 -19.05 -1.19
N GLN A 193 -0.82 -19.75 -1.02
CA GLN A 193 -1.54 -20.38 -2.13
C GLN A 193 -2.10 -19.38 -3.14
N ASN A 194 -2.42 -18.16 -2.70
CA ASN A 194 -2.82 -17.09 -3.60
C ASN A 194 -1.64 -16.49 -4.39
N MET A 195 -0.40 -16.70 -3.96
CA MET A 195 0.81 -16.25 -4.68
C MET A 195 1.31 -17.31 -5.68
N ASP A 196 1.09 -18.60 -5.40
CA ASP A 196 1.42 -19.71 -6.31
C ASP A 196 0.31 -19.91 -7.37
N SER A 197 0.07 -18.90 -8.20
CA SER A 197 -0.99 -18.85 -9.22
C SER A 197 -0.69 -19.73 -10.46
N THR A 198 -0.49 -21.03 -10.26
CA THR A 198 -0.36 -22.01 -11.36
C THR A 198 -1.39 -23.13 -11.34
N HIS A 199 -2.22 -23.26 -10.29
CA HIS A 199 -3.30 -24.26 -10.23
C HIS A 199 -4.60 -23.65 -9.69
N SER A 200 -5.59 -23.53 -10.59
CA SER A 200 -6.92 -22.92 -10.49
C SER A 200 -7.90 -23.54 -9.46
N LYS A 201 -7.44 -23.76 -8.24
CA LYS A 201 -8.28 -24.03 -7.06
C LYS A 201 -8.26 -22.83 -6.11
N ASP A 202 -8.36 -21.66 -6.72
CA ASP A 202 -8.16 -20.36 -6.07
C ASP A 202 -9.30 -20.02 -5.11
N ILE A 203 -8.90 -19.45 -3.97
CA ILE A 203 -9.85 -19.00 -2.97
C ILE A 203 -10.45 -17.68 -3.45
N THR A 204 -11.70 -17.76 -3.91
CA THR A 204 -12.47 -16.62 -4.39
C THR A 204 -12.72 -15.61 -3.27
N PHE A 205 -12.12 -14.43 -3.38
CA PHE A 205 -12.30 -13.32 -2.42
C PHE A 205 -13.22 -12.21 -2.95
N GLN A 206 -13.35 -12.10 -4.28
CA GLN A 206 -14.20 -11.10 -4.92
C GLN A 206 -15.68 -11.42 -4.72
N ASP A 207 -16.49 -10.37 -4.53
CA ASP A 207 -17.90 -10.49 -4.16
C ASP A 207 -18.76 -11.28 -5.16
N ASP A 208 -18.44 -11.18 -6.45
CA ASP A 208 -19.16 -11.86 -7.52
C ASP A 208 -18.90 -13.37 -7.54
N MET A 209 -17.78 -13.79 -6.95
CA MET A 209 -17.37 -15.19 -6.84
C MET A 209 -17.73 -15.81 -5.48
N LEU A 210 -17.96 -14.98 -4.45
CA LEU A 210 -18.44 -15.45 -3.15
C LEU A 210 -19.88 -15.97 -3.26
N THR A 211 -20.10 -17.23 -2.90
CA THR A 211 -21.45 -17.83 -2.94
C THR A 211 -21.99 -18.21 -1.56
N GLY A 212 -23.32 -18.33 -1.47
CA GLY A 212 -24.03 -18.90 -0.33
C GLY A 212 -23.78 -18.21 1.03
N LYS A 213 -23.38 -19.01 2.02
CA LYS A 213 -23.22 -18.55 3.43
C LYS A 213 -22.05 -17.58 3.61
N ALA A 214 -20.99 -17.71 2.82
CA ALA A 214 -19.85 -16.81 2.87
C ALA A 214 -20.27 -15.40 2.46
N ARG A 215 -20.90 -15.28 1.28
CA ARG A 215 -21.45 -14.02 0.76
C ARG A 215 -22.42 -13.35 1.73
N ALA A 216 -23.36 -14.10 2.30
CA ALA A 216 -24.35 -13.55 3.22
C ALA A 216 -23.69 -12.95 4.49
N ARG A 217 -22.69 -13.64 5.04
CA ARG A 217 -22.01 -13.20 6.26
C ARG A 217 -20.97 -12.11 6.02
N THR A 218 -20.27 -12.11 4.88
CA THR A 218 -19.36 -11.00 4.52
C THR A 218 -20.17 -9.73 4.34
N LEU A 219 -21.28 -9.78 3.60
CA LEU A 219 -22.21 -8.66 3.43
C LEU A 219 -22.77 -8.18 4.78
N GLU A 220 -23.25 -9.10 5.65
CA GLU A 220 -23.71 -8.75 6.99
C GLU A 220 -22.61 -8.06 7.81
N MET A 221 -21.37 -8.55 7.75
CA MET A 221 -20.26 -7.95 8.48
C MET A 221 -19.92 -6.55 7.97
N ARG A 222 -19.90 -6.34 6.65
CA ARG A 222 -19.65 -5.02 6.04
C ARG A 222 -20.75 -4.02 6.40
N LEU A 223 -22.02 -4.39 6.26
CA LEU A 223 -23.14 -3.54 6.67
C LEU A 223 -23.13 -3.23 8.17
N ASN A 224 -22.81 -4.22 9.01
CA ASN A 224 -22.65 -4.02 10.45
C ASN A 224 -21.48 -3.10 10.80
N ARG A 225 -20.42 -3.06 10.00
CA ARG A 225 -19.29 -2.14 10.19
C ARG A 225 -19.68 -0.71 9.81
N LEU A 226 -20.28 -0.52 8.63
CA LEU A 226 -20.71 0.80 8.15
C LEU A 226 -21.77 1.40 9.09
N SER A 227 -22.76 0.60 9.50
CA SER A 227 -23.82 1.07 10.38
C SER A 227 -23.33 1.46 11.78
N LYS A 228 -22.22 0.91 12.28
CA LYS A 228 -21.64 1.26 13.60
C LYS A 228 -21.17 2.71 13.71
N ILE A 229 -20.88 3.38 12.60
CA ILE A 229 -20.37 4.75 12.60
C ILE A 229 -21.49 5.73 13.01
N ASN A 230 -22.64 5.64 12.34
CA ASN A 230 -23.74 6.60 12.51
C ASN A 230 -24.92 6.04 13.33
N GLY A 231 -25.05 4.73 13.47
CA GLY A 231 -26.21 4.13 14.11
C GLY A 231 -26.09 4.00 15.63
N ASN A 232 -27.23 3.85 16.28
CA ASN A 232 -27.28 3.68 17.73
C ASN A 232 -26.76 2.29 18.16
N ALA A 233 -25.77 2.27 19.06
CA ALA A 233 -25.15 1.06 19.60
C ALA A 233 -26.15 0.03 20.18
N HIS A 234 -27.29 0.48 20.70
CA HIS A 234 -28.34 -0.41 21.23
C HIS A 234 -29.14 -1.11 20.13
N LYS A 235 -29.26 -0.51 18.94
CA LYS A 235 -30.05 -1.03 17.82
C LYS A 235 -29.22 -1.93 16.90
N ILE A 236 -27.99 -1.52 16.57
CA ILE A 236 -27.12 -2.26 15.64
C ILE A 236 -26.63 -3.58 16.27
N GLY A 237 -26.22 -3.53 17.54
CA GLY A 237 -25.67 -4.69 18.24
C GLY A 237 -26.74 -5.52 18.96
N LYS A 238 -27.90 -5.74 18.33
CA LYS A 238 -29.00 -6.52 18.91
C LYS A 238 -28.72 -8.01 18.76
N LEU A 239 -28.69 -8.72 19.89
CA LEU A 239 -28.46 -10.17 19.91
C LEU A 239 -29.73 -10.93 19.56
N GLU A 240 -29.57 -12.12 18.98
CA GLU A 240 -30.65 -13.09 18.78
C GLU A 240 -31.28 -13.46 20.14
N LYS A 241 -32.62 -13.56 20.18
CA LYS A 241 -33.34 -13.94 21.40
C LYS A 241 -33.09 -15.42 21.68
N VAL A 242 -32.33 -15.69 22.74
CA VAL A 242 -32.00 -17.05 23.20
C VAL A 242 -32.41 -17.19 24.67
N PRO A 243 -33.06 -18.29 25.09
CA PRO A 243 -33.39 -18.54 26.49
C PRO A 243 -32.17 -18.44 27.40
N MET A 244 -32.36 -17.96 28.63
CA MET A 244 -31.26 -17.62 29.53
C MET A 244 -30.34 -18.81 29.84
N GLN A 245 -30.90 -19.98 30.16
CA GLN A 245 -30.11 -21.18 30.50
C GLN A 245 -29.25 -21.63 29.32
N ILE A 246 -29.84 -21.67 28.12
CA ILE A 246 -29.15 -22.02 26.87
C ILE A 246 -28.04 -21.00 26.59
N ARG A 247 -28.33 -19.69 26.65
CA ARG A 247 -27.33 -18.65 26.41
C ARG A 247 -26.16 -18.75 27.40
N LYS A 248 -26.44 -18.98 28.69
CA LYS A 248 -25.40 -19.21 29.71
C LYS A 248 -24.55 -20.44 29.38
N GLY A 249 -25.17 -21.53 28.94
CA GLY A 249 -24.47 -22.74 28.48
C GLY A 249 -23.58 -22.48 27.28
N MET A 250 -24.08 -21.76 26.27
CA MET A 250 -23.32 -21.36 25.09
C MET A 250 -22.11 -20.50 25.44
N VAL A 251 -22.29 -19.50 26.32
CA VAL A 251 -21.19 -18.65 26.81
C VAL A 251 -20.14 -19.50 27.55
N LYS A 252 -20.57 -20.36 28.49
CA LYS A 252 -19.63 -21.22 29.23
C LYS A 252 -18.84 -22.14 28.31
N SER A 253 -19.52 -22.83 27.38
CA SER A 253 -18.87 -23.73 26.40
C SER A 253 -17.92 -22.99 25.45
N HIS A 254 -18.24 -21.74 25.10
CA HIS A 254 -17.37 -20.94 24.24
C HIS A 254 -16.14 -20.45 25.00
N VAL A 255 -16.31 -19.99 26.24
CA VAL A 255 -15.20 -19.59 27.12
C VAL A 255 -14.27 -20.77 27.41
N THR A 256 -14.79 -21.97 27.67
CA THR A 256 -13.92 -23.14 27.89
C THR A 256 -13.10 -23.49 26.66
N LYS A 257 -13.66 -23.33 25.45
CA LYS A 257 -12.91 -23.52 24.19
C LYS A 257 -11.84 -22.45 23.99
N ILE A 258 -12.17 -21.20 24.27
CA ILE A 258 -11.18 -20.10 24.22
C ILE A 258 -10.03 -20.40 25.19
N ASN A 259 -10.34 -20.75 26.44
CA ASN A 259 -9.32 -21.02 27.44
C ASN A 259 -8.44 -22.21 27.04
N ARG A 260 -9.04 -23.29 26.50
CA ARG A 260 -8.27 -24.43 25.98
C ARG A 260 -7.35 -24.00 24.84
N PHE A 261 -7.85 -23.23 23.88
CA PHE A 261 -7.07 -22.73 22.75
C PHE A 261 -5.93 -21.81 23.20
N GLU A 262 -6.19 -20.91 24.15
CA GLU A 262 -5.18 -20.01 24.71
C GLU A 262 -4.12 -20.75 25.54
N GLN A 263 -4.53 -21.76 26.30
CA GLN A 263 -3.63 -22.59 27.08
C GLN A 263 -2.75 -23.44 26.15
N GLU A 264 -3.33 -24.10 25.15
CA GLU A 264 -2.59 -24.92 24.17
C GLU A 264 -1.58 -24.07 23.38
N ALA A 265 -1.97 -22.87 22.95
CA ALA A 265 -1.04 -21.94 22.31
C ALA A 265 0.08 -21.49 23.25
N LYS A 266 -0.24 -21.21 24.52
CA LYS A 266 0.76 -20.83 25.52
C LYS A 266 1.75 -21.96 25.81
N ASP A 267 1.25 -23.18 25.97
CA ASP A 267 2.04 -24.38 26.24
C ASP A 267 2.90 -24.74 25.01
N GLY A 268 2.40 -24.49 23.81
CA GLY A 268 3.14 -24.64 22.54
C GLY A 268 4.04 -23.46 22.16
N GLY A 269 4.13 -22.40 22.97
CA GLY A 269 4.95 -21.22 22.66
C GLY A 269 4.44 -20.37 21.49
N ILE A 270 3.19 -20.56 21.06
CA ILE A 270 2.56 -19.85 19.95
C ILE A 270 2.04 -18.49 20.43
N VAL A 271 2.45 -17.41 19.75
CA VAL A 271 2.01 -16.06 20.07
C VAL A 271 0.64 -15.78 19.44
N LEU A 272 -0.36 -15.51 20.28
CA LEU A 272 -1.71 -15.14 19.84
C LEU A 272 -1.91 -13.63 19.77
N ALA A 273 -2.80 -13.17 18.87
CA ALA A 273 -3.21 -11.77 18.80
C ALA A 273 -3.79 -11.26 20.14
N LYS A 274 -3.56 -9.98 20.47
CA LYS A 274 -4.05 -9.41 21.74
C LYS A 274 -5.55 -9.08 21.66
N VAL A 275 -6.28 -9.33 22.74
CA VAL A 275 -7.72 -9.02 22.87
C VAL A 275 -7.98 -8.05 24.01
N LYS A 276 -9.00 -7.19 23.90
CA LYS A 276 -9.37 -6.27 24.98
C LYS A 276 -9.95 -7.04 26.17
N LYS A 277 -9.67 -6.58 27.39
CA LYS A 277 -10.18 -7.21 28.61
C LYS A 277 -11.70 -7.32 28.57
N GLY A 278 -12.25 -8.51 28.78
CA GLY A 278 -13.70 -8.77 28.80
C GLY A 278 -14.34 -9.07 27.45
N GLN A 279 -13.61 -8.88 26.34
CA GLN A 279 -14.04 -9.38 25.03
C GLN A 279 -13.70 -10.87 24.89
N PHE A 280 -14.53 -11.60 24.18
CA PHE A 280 -14.23 -12.97 23.79
C PHE A 280 -13.22 -12.97 22.64
N ARG A 281 -12.19 -13.82 22.73
CA ARG A 281 -11.32 -14.09 21.60
C ARG A 281 -12.12 -14.71 20.47
N LYS A 282 -11.91 -14.20 19.25
CA LYS A 282 -12.45 -14.81 18.04
C LYS A 282 -11.54 -15.98 17.67
N ILE A 283 -12.09 -17.19 17.73
CA ILE A 283 -11.46 -18.45 17.32
C ILE A 283 -12.28 -19.03 16.17
N ASP A 284 -11.81 -20.07 15.50
CA ASP A 284 -12.51 -20.68 14.35
C ASP A 284 -13.96 -21.08 14.68
N ALA A 285 -14.18 -21.63 15.88
CA ALA A 285 -15.51 -21.98 16.35
C ALA A 285 -16.46 -20.76 16.46
N THR A 286 -15.92 -19.54 16.66
CA THR A 286 -16.69 -18.29 16.65
C THR A 286 -17.26 -18.01 15.27
N TYR A 287 -16.42 -18.10 14.23
CA TYR A 287 -16.80 -17.85 12.84
C TYR A 287 -17.68 -18.98 12.29
N LYS A 288 -17.30 -20.24 12.49
CA LYS A 288 -18.06 -21.40 11.98
C LYS A 288 -19.49 -21.46 12.53
N LYS A 289 -19.65 -21.25 13.84
CA LYS A 289 -20.95 -21.40 14.53
C LYS A 289 -21.79 -20.12 14.61
N ASP A 290 -21.28 -18.99 14.11
CA ASP A 290 -21.95 -17.69 14.23
C ASP A 290 -22.41 -17.39 15.68
N ILE A 291 -21.49 -17.63 16.62
CA ILE A 291 -21.81 -17.54 18.04
C ILE A 291 -22.03 -16.10 18.48
N GLU A 292 -21.36 -15.14 17.84
CA GLU A 292 -21.38 -13.73 18.23
C GLU A 292 -22.77 -13.10 18.08
N ARG A 293 -23.59 -13.57 17.13
CA ARG A 293 -24.99 -13.16 16.99
C ARG A 293 -25.85 -13.51 18.21
N ARG A 294 -25.49 -14.60 18.91
CA ARG A 294 -26.26 -15.16 20.04
C ARG A 294 -25.73 -14.75 21.41
N ILE A 295 -24.41 -14.68 21.57
CA ILE A 295 -23.76 -14.36 22.85
C ILE A 295 -23.17 -12.95 22.90
N GLY A 296 -22.99 -12.30 21.75
CA GLY A 296 -22.31 -11.01 21.62
C GLY A 296 -20.79 -11.14 21.60
N THR A 297 -20.10 -10.01 21.48
CA THR A 297 -18.62 -9.94 21.53
C THR A 297 -18.07 -9.90 22.96
N SER A 298 -18.90 -9.49 23.91
CA SER A 298 -18.55 -9.38 25.33
C SER A 298 -19.79 -9.43 26.20
N ILE A 299 -19.59 -9.66 27.51
CA ILE A 299 -20.67 -9.61 28.49
C ILE A 299 -20.92 -8.14 28.87
N LYS A 300 -21.81 -7.47 28.10
CA LYS A 300 -22.12 -6.03 28.25
C LYS A 300 -22.46 -5.59 29.69
N THR A 301 -23.06 -6.46 30.50
CA THR A 301 -23.37 -6.15 31.91
C THR A 301 -22.11 -6.01 32.76
N LYS A 302 -21.12 -6.90 32.58
CA LYS A 302 -19.82 -6.83 33.25
C LYS A 302 -19.00 -5.64 32.75
N ASP A 303 -19.08 -5.34 31.45
CA ASP A 303 -18.39 -4.19 30.88
C ASP A 303 -18.96 -2.87 31.40
N ARG A 304 -20.30 -2.76 31.50
CA ARG A 304 -20.95 -1.60 32.12
C ARG A 304 -20.55 -1.44 33.58
N GLN A 305 -20.47 -2.54 34.34
CA GLN A 305 -20.02 -2.50 35.73
C GLN A 305 -18.55 -2.08 35.85
N ARG A 306 -17.68 -2.54 34.94
CA ARG A 306 -16.27 -2.17 34.93
C ARG A 306 -16.04 -0.71 34.53
N ASN A 307 -16.81 -0.23 33.56
CA ASN A 307 -16.74 1.15 33.10
C ASN A 307 -17.43 2.11 34.07
N SER A 308 -18.22 1.60 35.02
CA SER A 308 -18.83 2.41 36.08
C SER A 308 -17.77 2.89 37.05
N MET A 309 -17.79 4.18 37.35
CA MET A 309 -16.88 4.78 38.32
C MET A 309 -17.14 4.22 39.72
N ARG A 310 -16.06 4.03 40.49
CA ARG A 310 -16.16 3.62 41.91
C ARG A 310 -16.97 4.64 42.70
N LYS A 311 -17.96 4.16 43.47
CA LYS A 311 -18.68 5.00 44.44
C LYS A 311 -17.69 5.49 45.51
N ARG A 312 -17.42 6.79 45.55
CA ARG A 312 -16.41 7.41 46.44
C ARG A 312 -16.92 7.71 47.85
N GLY A 313 -18.15 7.31 48.17
CA GLY A 313 -18.83 7.69 49.41
C GLY A 313 -19.26 9.15 49.42
N LEU A 314 -19.89 9.58 50.52
CA LEU A 314 -20.23 10.98 50.75
C LEU A 314 -18.98 11.74 51.20
N LYS A 315 -18.73 12.92 50.63
CA LYS A 315 -17.63 13.79 51.06
C LYS A 315 -18.05 14.54 52.33
N ILE A 316 -17.41 14.21 53.45
CA ILE A 316 -17.75 14.78 54.77
C ILE A 316 -16.99 16.09 55.02
N GLN A 317 -15.66 16.08 54.86
CA GLN A 317 -14.81 17.22 55.20
C GLN A 317 -14.67 18.18 54.01
N SER A 318 -14.88 19.48 54.28
CA SER A 318 -14.67 20.58 53.32
C SER A 318 -13.33 21.28 53.50
N VAL A 319 -12.78 21.28 54.73
CA VAL A 319 -11.52 21.94 55.08
C VAL A 319 -10.32 21.01 54.85
N GLY A 320 -9.25 21.55 54.28
CA GLY A 320 -7.98 20.84 54.15
C GLY A 320 -7.96 19.63 53.19
N ARG A 321 -6.82 18.94 53.19
CA ARG A 321 -6.60 17.69 52.43
C ARG A 321 -6.42 16.52 53.38
N SER A 322 -7.28 15.52 53.27
CA SER A 322 -7.11 14.24 53.97
C SER A 322 -6.05 13.41 53.25
N THR A 323 -4.87 13.31 53.86
CA THR A 323 -3.74 12.51 53.36
C THR A 323 -3.52 11.29 54.25
N ARG A 324 -2.58 10.41 53.90
CA ARG A 324 -2.18 9.29 54.76
C ARG A 324 -1.66 9.75 56.14
N ASN A 325 -1.06 10.93 56.22
CA ASN A 325 -0.47 11.49 57.44
C ASN A 325 -1.50 12.28 58.30
N GLY A 326 -2.77 12.26 57.92
CA GLY A 326 -3.84 12.99 58.60
C GLY A 326 -4.39 14.17 57.79
N LEU A 327 -5.12 15.05 58.48
CA LEU A 327 -5.76 16.23 57.88
C LEU A 327 -4.78 17.39 57.81
N VAL A 328 -4.38 17.74 56.59
CA VAL A 328 -3.49 18.88 56.34
C VAL A 328 -4.33 20.11 56.02
N ILE A 329 -4.34 21.08 56.94
CA ILE A 329 -5.03 22.37 56.77
C ILE A 329 -4.00 23.41 56.31
N SER A 330 -4.29 24.12 55.22
CA SER A 330 -3.36 25.14 54.72
C SER A 330 -3.32 26.36 55.64
N LYS A 331 -2.18 27.05 55.73
CA LYS A 331 -2.05 28.27 56.54
C LYS A 331 -3.11 29.33 56.17
N GLN A 332 -3.45 29.43 54.89
CA GLN A 332 -4.50 30.33 54.38
C GLN A 332 -5.88 29.97 54.90
N GLU A 333 -6.18 28.68 55.03
CA GLU A 333 -7.46 28.18 55.50
C GLU A 333 -7.60 28.32 57.01
N ILE A 334 -6.49 28.11 57.75
CA ILE A 334 -6.40 28.45 59.18
C ILE A 334 -6.65 29.95 59.38
N ALA A 335 -5.97 30.81 58.63
CA ALA A 335 -6.14 32.27 58.73
C ALA A 335 -7.55 32.73 58.34
N ARG A 336 -8.18 32.08 57.34
CA ARG A 336 -9.56 32.37 56.91
C ARG A 336 -10.56 32.04 58.02
N ILE A 337 -10.43 30.89 58.67
CA ILE A 337 -11.35 30.47 59.74
C ILE A 337 -11.09 31.26 61.03
N ASN A 338 -9.83 31.54 61.35
CA ASN A 338 -9.45 32.31 62.54
C ASN A 338 -9.69 33.82 62.37
N GLY A 339 -10.01 34.30 61.16
CA GLY A 339 -10.33 35.70 60.88
C GLY A 339 -9.14 36.67 60.93
N THR A 340 -7.90 36.16 60.91
CA THR A 340 -6.69 36.97 61.15
C THR A 340 -6.18 37.71 59.91
N ASP A 341 -6.62 37.32 58.70
CA ASP A 341 -6.23 37.97 57.46
C ASP A 341 -7.45 38.59 56.74
N LYS A 342 -7.68 39.88 56.95
CA LYS A 342 -8.46 40.69 56.00
C LYS A 342 -7.66 40.73 54.68
N PRO A 343 -8.23 40.33 53.54
CA PRO A 343 -7.50 40.36 52.28
C PRO A 343 -7.15 41.82 51.94
N LYS A 344 -5.85 42.16 51.97
CA LYS A 344 -5.37 43.37 51.29
C LYS A 344 -5.68 43.19 49.81
N GLN A 345 -6.72 43.88 49.32
CA GLN A 345 -7.01 43.96 47.89
C GLN A 345 -5.73 44.37 47.16
N LYS A 346 -5.16 43.46 46.37
CA LYS A 346 -4.11 43.83 45.43
C LYS A 346 -4.77 44.69 44.36
N HIS A 347 -4.62 46.02 44.48
CA HIS A 347 -4.87 46.93 43.38
C HIS A 347 -4.04 46.46 42.18
N LYS A 348 -4.71 45.91 41.15
CA LYS A 348 -4.16 45.81 39.81
C LYS A 348 -3.85 47.24 39.36
N LYS A 349 -2.58 47.66 39.43
CA LYS A 349 -2.11 48.81 38.66
C LYS A 349 -2.25 48.42 37.20
N GLY A 350 -3.20 49.02 36.50
CA GLY A 350 -3.30 48.94 35.05
C GLY A 350 -1.98 49.42 34.45
N ARG A 351 -1.34 48.56 33.66
CA ARG A 351 -0.35 49.01 32.68
C ARG A 351 -1.16 49.69 31.58
N ARG A 352 -1.04 51.01 31.50
CA ARG A 352 -1.26 51.75 30.26
C ARG A 352 -0.08 51.51 29.33
#